data_AF-A8QDC0-F1
#
_entry.id   AF-A8QDC0-F1
#
_cell.length_a   1.000
_cell.length_b   1.000
_cell.length_c   1.000
_cell.angle_alpha   90.00
_cell.angle_beta   90.00
_cell.angle_gamma   90.00
#
_symmetry.space_group_name_H-M   'P 1'
#
loop_
_entity.id
_entity.type
_entity.pdbx_description
1 polymer ?
#
loop_
_entity_poly.entity_id
_entity_poly.type
_entity_poly.pdbx_seq_one_letter_code
_entity_poly.pdbx_strand_id
1 'polypeptide(L)'
;MDASGAIVPRSLQSSYAKLARPPTRDRPLHVVIACTGSVASVKIPLMVERLMNYANVHVFVVASAAALHFFQRDQIEAMDLSSQHFSVADLAEMNRTGIHAKSPRLRVWTDEHEWRAWKRVGDPVLHIELRRWADLVLVAPCSADTLAKLCHGLCDNVLTSFMRALSPSTPAWIFPAMNTLISKLSNRLGTRSMDPSPNASLAEMLARVRCLNGQILCK
;
A
#
# COMPACT_ATOMS: atom_id res chain seq x y z
N MET A 1 -9.95 10.61 23.13
CA MET A 1 -11.36 10.21 23.01
C MET A 1 -11.48 9.28 21.82
N ASP A 2 -11.66 8.00 22.09
CA ASP A 2 -12.09 7.01 21.08
C ASP A 2 -13.58 7.20 20.76
N ALA A 3 -14.10 6.46 19.78
CA ALA A 3 -15.50 6.54 19.35
C ALA A 3 -16.51 6.12 20.43
N SER A 4 -16.05 5.57 21.56
CA SER A 4 -16.85 5.10 22.70
C SER A 4 -16.87 6.06 23.89
N GLY A 5 -16.16 7.19 23.83
CA GLY A 5 -16.09 8.15 24.94
C GLY A 5 -15.26 7.68 26.14
N ALA A 6 -14.55 6.54 26.04
CA ALA A 6 -13.69 6.04 27.10
C ALA A 6 -12.37 6.82 27.15
N ILE A 7 -11.91 7.12 28.37
CA ILE A 7 -10.62 7.77 28.60
C ILE A 7 -9.55 6.69 28.44
N VAL A 8 -8.96 6.61 27.24
CA VAL A 8 -7.81 5.74 26.97
C VAL A 8 -6.64 6.15 27.89
N PRO A 9 -6.05 5.23 28.67
CA PRO A 9 -4.89 5.52 29.52
C PRO A 9 -3.76 6.19 28.73
N ARG A 10 -3.02 7.12 29.35
CA ARG A 10 -1.96 7.91 28.67
C ARG A 10 -0.90 7.04 27.99
N SER A 11 -0.63 5.85 28.52
CA SER A 11 0.29 4.86 27.94
C SER A 11 -0.23 4.20 26.65
N LEU A 12 -1.55 4.17 26.45
CA LEU A 12 -2.23 3.65 25.26
C LEU A 12 -2.64 4.76 24.29
N GLN A 13 -2.42 6.02 24.65
CA GLN A 13 -2.62 7.15 23.76
C GLN A 13 -1.45 7.23 22.78
N SER A 14 -1.75 7.01 21.50
CA SER A 14 -0.78 7.23 20.42
C SER A 14 -0.33 8.69 20.43
N SER A 15 0.99 8.92 20.39
CA SER A 15 1.59 10.26 20.19
C SER A 15 1.36 10.83 18.78
N TYR A 16 0.80 10.02 17.89
CA TYR A 16 0.47 10.40 16.51
C TYR A 16 -0.95 10.92 16.38
N ALA A 17 -1.16 11.83 15.41
CA ALA A 17 -2.47 12.37 15.06
C ALA A 17 -3.48 11.26 14.69
N LYS A 18 -4.78 11.58 14.83
CA LYS A 18 -5.87 10.67 14.41
C LYS A 18 -5.69 10.25 12.94
N LEU A 19 -5.80 8.93 12.70
CA LEU A 19 -5.62 8.29 11.40
C LEU A 19 -6.72 8.71 10.40
N ALA A 20 -6.32 8.80 9.13
CA ALA A 20 -7.14 9.12 7.96
C ALA A 20 -7.88 10.47 8.06
N ARG A 21 -7.28 11.53 7.49
CA ARG A 21 -8.02 12.76 7.16
C ARG A 21 -8.38 12.65 5.68
N PRO A 22 -9.63 12.93 5.28
CA PRO A 22 -9.97 12.96 3.87
C PRO A 22 -9.06 13.94 3.13
N PRO A 23 -8.69 13.65 1.87
CA PRO A 23 -7.89 14.56 1.06
C PRO A 23 -8.63 15.91 0.92
N THR A 24 -7.89 17.00 1.01
CA THR A 24 -8.41 18.37 0.84
C THR A 24 -7.68 19.06 -0.31
N ARG A 25 -8.03 20.31 -0.61
CA ARG A 25 -7.26 21.10 -1.59
C ARG A 25 -5.80 21.29 -1.18
N ASP A 26 -5.54 21.37 0.13
CA ASP A 26 -4.22 21.68 0.70
C ASP A 26 -3.47 20.43 1.20
N ARG A 27 -4.15 19.27 1.26
CA ARG A 27 -3.55 17.97 1.59
C ARG A 27 -3.70 17.03 0.40
N PRO A 28 -2.60 16.55 -0.20
CA PRO A 28 -2.65 15.64 -1.33
C PRO A 28 -3.28 14.30 -0.96
N LEU A 29 -3.84 13.63 -1.98
CA LEU A 29 -4.24 12.24 -1.86
C LEU A 29 -3.00 11.35 -1.84
N HIS A 30 -2.83 10.60 -0.76
CA HIS A 30 -1.73 9.65 -0.62
C HIS A 30 -2.14 8.25 -1.11
N VAL A 31 -1.59 7.84 -2.24
CA VAL A 31 -1.85 6.54 -2.87
C VAL A 31 -0.65 5.63 -2.65
N VAL A 32 -0.88 4.44 -2.11
CA VAL A 32 0.12 3.37 -2.06
C VAL A 32 -0.16 2.34 -3.14
N ILE A 33 0.81 2.08 -4.01
CA ILE A 33 0.78 0.97 -4.97
C ILE A 33 1.66 -0.15 -4.42
N ALA A 34 1.05 -1.22 -3.95
CA ALA A 34 1.71 -2.44 -3.55
C ALA A 34 1.85 -3.37 -4.77
N CYS A 35 3.07 -3.60 -5.25
CA CYS A 35 3.33 -4.45 -6.41
C CYS A 35 4.08 -5.74 -6.04
N THR A 36 3.70 -6.84 -6.68
CA THR A 36 4.13 -8.19 -6.33
C THR A 36 4.76 -8.93 -7.51
N GLY A 37 5.25 -10.16 -7.28
CA GLY A 37 5.88 -11.00 -8.30
C GLY A 37 4.90 -11.51 -9.37
N SER A 38 4.57 -10.66 -10.35
CA SER A 38 3.80 -10.99 -11.54
C SER A 38 4.39 -10.26 -12.75
N VAL A 39 4.32 -10.85 -13.94
CA VAL A 39 4.79 -10.21 -15.19
C VAL A 39 4.13 -8.86 -15.42
N ALA A 40 2.89 -8.68 -14.94
CA ALA A 40 2.18 -7.41 -15.01
C ALA A 40 2.90 -6.25 -14.29
N SER A 41 3.88 -6.53 -13.41
CA SER A 41 4.68 -5.52 -12.72
C SER A 41 5.55 -4.69 -13.67
N VAL A 42 5.75 -5.13 -14.92
CA VAL A 42 6.36 -4.31 -15.99
C VAL A 42 5.58 -3.01 -16.24
N LYS A 43 4.29 -2.95 -15.88
CA LYS A 43 3.42 -1.79 -16.07
C LYS A 43 3.43 -0.80 -14.88
N ILE A 44 4.15 -1.10 -13.79
CA ILE A 44 4.19 -0.19 -12.62
C ILE A 44 4.71 1.20 -12.97
N PRO A 45 5.82 1.37 -13.73
CA PRO A 45 6.28 2.69 -14.11
C PRO A 45 5.22 3.50 -14.87
N LEU A 46 4.47 2.86 -15.77
CA LEU A 46 3.37 3.50 -16.51
C LEU A 46 2.21 3.92 -15.59
N MET A 47 1.85 3.10 -14.60
CA MET A 47 0.82 3.45 -13.63
C MET A 47 1.23 4.65 -12.78
N VAL A 48 2.48 4.66 -12.31
CA VAL A 48 3.04 5.76 -11.53
C VAL A 48 3.05 7.04 -12.35
N GLU A 49 3.58 7.00 -13.58
CA GLU A 49 3.59 8.15 -14.51
C GLU A 49 2.18 8.75 -14.67
N ARG A 50 1.17 7.90 -14.88
CA ARG A 50 -0.22 8.35 -15.04
C ARG A 50 -0.80 8.97 -13.79
N LEU A 51 -0.46 8.48 -12.60
CA LEU A 51 -0.91 9.06 -11.34
C LEU A 51 -0.17 10.37 -11.02
N MET A 52 1.09 10.48 -11.40
CA MET A 52 1.90 11.68 -11.21
C MET A 52 1.41 12.88 -12.03
N ASN A 53 0.63 12.65 -13.10
CA ASN A 53 -0.05 13.71 -13.86
C ASN A 53 -1.09 14.47 -13.04
N TYR A 54 -1.58 13.91 -11.93
CA TYR A 54 -2.50 14.62 -11.04
C TYR A 54 -1.70 15.45 -10.04
N ALA A 55 -1.86 16.78 -10.07
CA ALA A 55 -1.08 17.71 -9.26
C ALA A 55 -1.17 17.44 -7.75
N ASN A 56 -2.34 17.02 -7.26
CA ASN A 56 -2.60 16.80 -5.83
C ASN A 56 -2.63 15.31 -5.44
N VAL A 57 -1.81 14.49 -6.11
CA VAL A 57 -1.64 13.07 -5.82
C VAL A 57 -0.17 12.77 -5.56
N HIS A 58 0.09 12.07 -4.45
CA HIS A 58 1.39 11.53 -4.10
C HIS A 58 1.29 10.00 -4.10
N VAL A 59 2.33 9.34 -4.60
CA VAL A 59 2.34 7.91 -4.89
C VAL A 59 3.53 7.25 -4.24
N PHE A 60 3.30 6.39 -3.25
CA PHE A 60 4.37 5.52 -2.74
C PHE A 60 4.19 4.12 -3.31
N VAL A 61 5.26 3.55 -3.87
CA VAL A 61 5.28 2.19 -4.36
C VAL A 61 5.89 1.30 -3.28
N VAL A 62 5.22 0.20 -2.94
CA VAL A 62 5.77 -0.84 -2.06
C VAL A 62 6.00 -2.06 -2.91
N ALA A 63 7.27 -2.37 -3.19
CA ALA A 63 7.64 -3.45 -4.09
C ALA A 63 8.17 -4.66 -3.31
N SER A 64 7.56 -5.83 -3.52
CA SER A 64 8.16 -7.09 -3.08
C SER A 64 9.46 -7.37 -3.84
N ALA A 65 10.38 -8.14 -3.26
CA ALA A 65 11.61 -8.58 -3.93
C ALA A 65 11.34 -9.19 -5.32
N ALA A 66 10.29 -10.01 -5.45
CA ALA A 66 9.92 -10.65 -6.70
C ALA A 66 9.41 -9.66 -7.77
N ALA A 67 8.81 -8.53 -7.37
CA ALA A 67 8.31 -7.52 -8.31
C ALA A 67 9.46 -6.79 -9.02
N LEU A 68 10.59 -6.62 -8.33
CA LEU A 68 11.78 -5.91 -8.83
C LEU A 68 12.50 -6.66 -9.95
N HIS A 69 12.12 -7.90 -10.26
CA HIS A 69 12.60 -8.59 -11.46
C HIS A 69 11.95 -8.08 -12.75
N PHE A 70 10.80 -7.39 -12.67
CA PHE A 70 10.01 -6.96 -13.83
C PHE A 70 10.14 -5.48 -14.17
N PHE A 71 10.72 -4.67 -13.27
CA PHE A 71 11.02 -3.26 -13.51
C PHE A 71 12.19 -2.81 -12.63
N GLN A 72 12.91 -1.77 -13.05
CA GLN A 72 13.98 -1.19 -12.26
C GLN A 72 13.46 -0.07 -11.38
N ARG A 73 13.91 -0.03 -10.12
CA ARG A 73 13.56 1.03 -9.16
C ARG A 73 13.94 2.41 -9.70
N ASP A 74 15.13 2.52 -10.27
CA ASP A 74 15.70 3.80 -10.72
C ASP A 74 14.84 4.49 -11.79
N GLN A 75 14.12 3.71 -12.62
CA GLN A 75 13.20 4.26 -13.62
C GLN A 75 12.04 5.04 -12.98
N ILE A 76 11.60 4.60 -11.81
CA ILE A 76 10.52 5.25 -11.04
C ILE A 76 11.10 6.41 -10.24
N GLU A 77 12.21 6.21 -9.54
CA GLU A 77 12.82 7.25 -8.70
C GLU A 77 13.37 8.42 -9.52
N ALA A 78 13.74 8.21 -10.79
CA ALA A 78 14.11 9.28 -11.72
C ALA A 78 12.95 10.25 -12.04
N MET A 79 11.69 9.84 -11.84
CA MET A 79 10.52 10.72 -12.08
C MET A 79 10.34 11.77 -10.97
N ASP A 80 10.97 11.57 -9.81
CA ASP A 80 10.97 12.52 -8.69
C ASP A 80 12.30 12.44 -7.93
N LEU A 81 13.25 13.31 -8.28
CA LEU A 81 14.59 13.32 -7.66
C LEU A 81 14.57 13.62 -6.16
N SER A 82 13.50 14.24 -5.64
CA SER A 82 13.35 14.47 -4.20
C SER A 82 13.18 13.17 -3.40
N SER A 83 12.83 12.08 -4.08
CA SER A 83 12.59 10.76 -3.49
C SER A 83 13.85 10.11 -2.89
N GLN A 84 15.02 10.32 -3.50
CA GLN A 84 16.23 9.52 -3.22
C GLN A 84 16.69 9.62 -1.75
N HIS A 85 16.58 10.82 -1.16
CA HIS A 85 17.05 11.11 0.19
C HIS A 85 15.98 10.91 1.27
N PHE A 86 14.74 10.59 0.89
CA PHE A 86 13.63 10.49 1.84
C PHE A 86 13.67 9.18 2.62
N SER A 87 13.91 9.26 3.93
CA SER A 87 14.09 8.11 4.81
C SER A 87 12.81 7.74 5.58
N VAL A 88 12.83 6.59 6.26
CA VAL A 88 11.74 6.16 7.15
C VAL A 88 11.58 7.12 8.34
N ALA A 89 12.67 7.73 8.79
CA ALA A 89 12.63 8.73 9.85
C ALA A 89 11.91 10.01 9.40
N ASP A 90 12.13 10.44 8.15
CA ASP A 90 11.43 11.61 7.57
C ASP A 90 9.94 11.33 7.42
N LEU A 91 9.57 10.12 7.00
CA LEU A 91 8.18 9.67 6.95
C LEU A 91 7.53 9.68 8.34
N ALA A 92 8.23 9.19 9.36
CA ALA A 92 7.73 9.18 10.73
C ALA A 92 7.57 10.59 11.31
N GLU A 93 8.51 11.50 11.03
CA GLU A 93 8.44 12.91 11.44
C GLU A 93 7.25 13.61 10.78
N MET A 94 7.06 13.39 9.47
CA MET A 94 5.92 13.90 8.73
C MET A 94 4.60 13.40 9.32
N ASN A 95 4.50 12.10 9.65
CA ASN A 95 3.29 11.54 10.25
C ASN A 95 3.04 12.06 11.68
N ARG A 96 4.09 12.41 12.42
CA ARG A 96 3.98 12.95 13.78
C ARG A 96 3.53 14.40 13.77
N THR A 97 4.10 15.23 12.89
CA THR A 97 3.85 16.68 12.81
C THR A 97 2.65 17.03 11.94
N GLY A 98 2.32 16.19 10.95
CA GLY A 98 1.32 16.48 9.93
C GLY A 98 1.80 17.50 8.88
N ILE A 99 3.09 17.84 8.85
CA ILE A 99 3.66 18.80 7.91
C ILE A 99 4.24 18.06 6.72
N HIS A 100 3.63 18.24 5.54
CA HIS A 100 4.00 17.54 4.30
C HIS A 100 4.97 18.32 3.40
N ALA A 101 5.48 19.48 3.84
CA ALA A 101 6.23 20.43 3.00
C ALA A 101 7.53 19.88 2.38
N LYS A 102 8.09 18.80 2.94
CA LYS A 102 9.32 18.13 2.43
C LYS A 102 9.07 16.71 1.90
N SER A 103 7.80 16.31 1.75
CA SER A 103 7.48 14.98 1.25
C SER A 103 7.77 14.90 -0.24
N PRO A 104 8.46 13.85 -0.73
CA PRO A 104 8.46 13.57 -2.15
C PRO A 104 7.04 13.24 -2.59
N ARG A 105 6.77 13.47 -3.88
CA ARG A 105 5.54 13.03 -4.53
C ARG A 105 5.59 11.55 -4.85
N LEU A 106 6.79 11.00 -5.02
CA LEU A 106 7.00 9.59 -5.35
C LEU A 106 8.10 8.96 -4.49
N ARG A 107 7.92 7.73 -4.04
CA ARG A 107 8.98 6.95 -3.36
C ARG A 107 8.76 5.46 -3.54
N VAL A 108 9.83 4.70 -3.77
CA VAL A 108 9.78 3.23 -3.81
C VAL A 108 10.34 2.66 -2.51
N TRP A 109 9.51 1.88 -1.82
CA TRP A 109 9.83 1.18 -0.59
C TRP A 109 9.97 -0.32 -0.84
N THR A 110 10.85 -0.94 -0.08
CA THR A 110 11.17 -2.38 -0.15
C THR A 110 11.48 -2.90 1.23
N ASP A 111 11.55 -4.23 1.38
CA ASP A 111 11.89 -4.89 2.64
C ASP A 111 13.22 -4.38 3.23
N GLU A 112 14.19 -4.09 2.37
CA GLU A 112 15.48 -3.55 2.79
C GLU A 112 15.37 -2.22 3.55
N HIS A 113 14.44 -1.34 3.16
CA HIS A 113 14.27 -0.05 3.83
C HIS A 113 13.71 -0.19 5.25
N GLU A 114 12.88 -1.21 5.48
CA GLU A 114 12.34 -1.52 6.81
C GLU A 114 13.46 -1.92 7.77
N TRP A 115 14.28 -2.90 7.36
CA TRP A 115 15.34 -3.44 8.20
C TRP A 115 16.56 -2.52 8.31
N ARG A 116 16.80 -1.63 7.34
CA ARG A 116 17.83 -0.58 7.48
C ARG A 116 17.45 0.49 8.49
N ALA A 117 16.16 0.79 8.63
CA ALA A 117 15.65 1.83 9.52
C ALA A 117 15.52 1.37 10.98
N TRP A 118 15.06 0.14 11.21
CA TRP A 118 14.84 -0.37 12.56
C TRP A 118 16.12 -0.99 13.14
N LYS A 119 16.72 -0.34 14.14
CA LYS A 119 17.95 -0.83 14.80
C LYS A 119 17.75 -1.10 16.28
N ARG A 120 16.84 -0.36 16.92
CA ARG A 120 16.51 -0.50 18.33
C ARG A 120 15.03 -0.24 18.59
N VAL A 121 14.57 -0.71 19.75
CA VAL A 121 13.22 -0.43 20.23
C VAL A 121 13.02 1.09 20.34
N GLY A 122 11.94 1.59 19.73
CA GLY A 122 11.63 3.02 19.65
C GLY A 122 11.91 3.65 18.28
N ASP A 123 12.68 2.98 17.42
CA ASP A 123 12.86 3.43 16.04
C ASP A 123 11.56 3.27 15.23
N PRO A 124 11.33 4.13 14.21
CA PRO A 124 10.13 4.06 13.39
C PRO A 124 10.10 2.77 12.56
N VAL A 125 8.91 2.18 12.46
CA VAL A 125 8.68 0.94 11.71
C VAL A 125 7.99 1.27 10.39
N LEU A 126 8.64 0.94 9.26
CA LEU A 126 8.22 1.39 7.94
C LEU A 126 6.77 1.03 7.61
N HIS A 127 6.35 -0.23 7.77
CA HIS A 127 4.98 -0.64 7.41
C HIS A 127 3.91 0.07 8.27
N ILE A 128 4.23 0.45 9.51
CA ILE A 128 3.33 1.23 10.38
C ILE A 128 3.26 2.68 9.91
N GLU A 129 4.39 3.27 9.51
CA GLU A 129 4.39 4.64 9.01
C GLU A 129 3.72 4.76 7.64
N LEU A 130 3.85 3.74 6.77
CA LEU A 130 3.09 3.66 5.52
C LEU A 130 1.58 3.57 5.78
N ARG A 131 1.15 2.79 6.77
CA ARG A 131 -0.26 2.70 7.18
C ARG A 131 -0.83 4.07 7.57
N ARG A 132 -0.05 4.87 8.28
CA ARG A 132 -0.47 6.23 8.71
C ARG A 132 -0.55 7.20 7.54
N TRP A 133 0.33 7.01 6.56
CA TRP A 133 0.43 7.89 5.40
C TRP A 133 -0.67 7.62 4.37
N ALA A 134 -1.01 6.36 4.12
CA ALA A 134 -1.90 5.93 3.05
C ALA A 134 -3.37 6.36 3.25
N ASP A 135 -3.90 7.10 2.29
CA ASP A 135 -5.34 7.36 2.14
C ASP A 135 -6.01 6.31 1.25
N LEU A 136 -5.24 5.72 0.34
CA LEU A 136 -5.69 4.71 -0.59
C LEU A 136 -4.60 3.67 -0.86
N VAL A 137 -4.97 2.38 -0.93
CA VAL A 137 -4.05 1.28 -1.27
C VAL A 137 -4.52 0.50 -2.49
N LEU A 138 -3.60 0.28 -3.44
CA LEU A 138 -3.79 -0.55 -4.63
C LEU A 138 -2.77 -1.69 -4.59
N VAL A 139 -3.21 -2.95 -4.44
CA VAL A 139 -2.35 -4.11 -4.63
C VAL A 139 -2.41 -4.53 -6.09
N ALA A 140 -1.56 -3.93 -6.92
CA ALA A 140 -1.57 -4.05 -8.37
C ALA A 140 -0.14 -4.15 -8.92
N PRO A 141 0.24 -5.27 -9.55
CA PRO A 141 -0.46 -6.55 -9.56
C PRO A 141 -0.36 -7.28 -8.21
N CYS A 142 -1.32 -8.17 -7.95
CA CYS A 142 -1.31 -9.15 -6.86
C CYS A 142 -1.04 -10.56 -7.42
N SER A 143 0.10 -11.15 -7.06
CA SER A 143 0.47 -12.52 -7.40
C SER A 143 -0.35 -13.51 -6.59
N ALA A 144 -0.42 -14.77 -7.06
CA ALA A 144 -1.10 -15.82 -6.32
C ALA A 144 -0.47 -16.07 -4.94
N ASP A 145 0.86 -15.96 -4.84
CA ASP A 145 1.60 -16.09 -3.57
C ASP A 145 1.19 -15.01 -2.57
N THR A 146 1.25 -13.73 -2.97
CA THR A 146 0.87 -12.65 -2.07
C THR A 146 -0.62 -12.70 -1.73
N LEU A 147 -1.48 -13.05 -2.69
CA LEU A 147 -2.91 -13.23 -2.42
C LEU A 147 -3.13 -14.33 -1.36
N ALA A 148 -2.47 -15.47 -1.49
CA ALA A 148 -2.55 -16.54 -0.51
C ALA A 148 -2.05 -16.10 0.87
N LYS A 149 -0.90 -15.41 0.93
CA LYS A 149 -0.36 -14.86 2.19
C LYS A 149 -1.35 -13.92 2.86
N LEU A 150 -1.94 -13.01 2.10
CA LEU A 150 -2.90 -12.07 2.64
C LEU A 150 -4.19 -12.76 3.13
N CYS A 151 -4.71 -13.75 2.40
CA CYS A 151 -5.87 -14.54 2.82
C CYS A 151 -5.63 -15.34 4.11
N HIS A 152 -4.40 -15.82 4.33
CA HIS A 152 -4.02 -16.57 5.53
C HIS A 152 -3.45 -15.67 6.64
N GLY A 153 -3.40 -14.35 6.44
CA GLY A 153 -2.89 -13.40 7.42
C GLY A 153 -1.38 -13.47 7.67
N LEU A 154 -0.61 -13.99 6.71
CA LEU A 154 0.85 -14.00 6.78
C LEU A 154 1.40 -12.58 6.54
N CYS A 155 2.41 -12.20 7.32
CA CYS A 155 3.06 -10.88 7.30
C CYS A 155 4.59 -11.02 7.35
N ASP A 156 5.16 -11.57 6.28
CA ASP A 156 6.58 -11.96 6.20
C ASP A 156 7.47 -10.94 5.44
N ASN A 157 6.86 -9.88 4.92
CA ASN A 157 7.53 -8.81 4.18
C ASN A 157 6.80 -7.47 4.41
N VAL A 158 7.42 -6.35 4.03
CA VAL A 158 6.90 -5.00 4.28
C VAL A 158 5.50 -4.81 3.68
N LEU A 159 5.22 -5.40 2.51
CA LEU A 159 3.93 -5.31 1.82
C LEU A 159 2.84 -6.02 2.62
N THR A 160 3.07 -7.27 3.00
CA THR A 160 2.10 -8.09 3.73
C THR A 160 1.90 -7.59 5.15
N SER A 161 2.96 -7.15 5.83
CA SER A 161 2.90 -6.47 7.13
C SER A 161 2.11 -5.15 7.07
N PHE A 162 2.34 -4.34 6.04
CA PHE A 162 1.58 -3.11 5.78
C PHE A 162 0.09 -3.39 5.58
N MET A 163 -0.25 -4.35 4.72
CA MET A 163 -1.64 -4.76 4.48
C MET A 163 -2.31 -5.32 5.74
N ARG A 164 -1.59 -6.10 6.55
CA ARG A 164 -2.09 -6.66 7.81
C ARG A 164 -2.36 -5.59 8.86
N ALA A 165 -1.56 -4.53 8.88
CA ALA A 165 -1.70 -3.39 9.77
C ALA A 165 -2.73 -2.37 9.28
N LEU A 166 -3.19 -2.45 8.02
CA LEU A 166 -4.05 -1.44 7.41
C LEU A 166 -5.33 -1.18 8.21
N SER A 167 -5.70 0.09 8.36
CA SER A 167 -6.95 0.45 9.04
C SER A 167 -8.15 0.00 8.20
N PRO A 168 -9.24 -0.54 8.80
CA PRO A 168 -10.48 -0.83 8.08
C PRO A 168 -11.10 0.39 7.39
N SER A 169 -10.74 1.60 7.85
CA SER A 169 -11.17 2.86 7.25
C SER A 169 -10.43 3.22 5.97
N THR A 170 -9.24 2.65 5.73
CA THR A 170 -8.43 2.95 4.55
C THR A 170 -8.85 2.02 3.41
N PRO A 171 -9.41 2.53 2.30
CA PRO A 171 -9.79 1.70 1.18
C PRO A 171 -8.58 0.99 0.58
N ALA A 172 -8.74 -0.30 0.32
CA ALA A 172 -7.75 -1.13 -0.35
C ALA A 172 -8.41 -1.96 -1.46
N TRP A 173 -7.83 -1.93 -2.65
CA TRP A 173 -8.25 -2.74 -3.80
C TRP A 173 -7.13 -3.68 -4.22
N ILE A 174 -7.49 -4.91 -4.59
CA ILE A 174 -6.54 -5.94 -5.00
C ILE A 174 -6.83 -6.31 -6.44
N PHE A 175 -5.78 -6.33 -7.27
CA PHE A 175 -5.85 -6.63 -8.69
C PHE A 175 -5.02 -7.89 -8.98
N PRO A 176 -5.62 -9.09 -8.85
CA PRO A 176 -4.92 -10.34 -9.13
C PRO A 176 -4.40 -10.38 -10.57
N ALA A 177 -3.13 -10.72 -10.75
CA ALA A 177 -2.54 -10.94 -12.06
C ALA A 177 -1.67 -12.19 -12.04
N MET A 178 -2.21 -13.28 -12.56
CA MET A 178 -1.61 -14.61 -12.55
C MET A 178 -1.96 -15.35 -13.84
N ASN A 179 -1.25 -16.46 -14.10
CA ASN A 179 -1.60 -17.35 -15.20
C ASN A 179 -3.07 -17.80 -15.09
N THR A 180 -3.76 -17.89 -16.23
CA THR A 180 -5.17 -18.26 -16.33
C THR A 180 -5.50 -19.59 -15.66
N LEU A 181 -4.58 -20.56 -15.63
CA LEU A 181 -4.78 -21.83 -14.93
C LEU A 181 -4.88 -21.65 -13.41
N ILE A 182 -4.09 -20.75 -12.84
CA ILE A 182 -4.08 -20.46 -11.40
C ILE A 182 -5.34 -19.68 -11.01
N SER A 183 -5.75 -18.71 -11.84
CA SER A 183 -7.01 -17.96 -11.65
C SER A 183 -8.23 -18.90 -11.64
N LYS A 184 -8.27 -19.86 -12.58
CA LYS A 184 -9.34 -20.86 -12.65
C LYS A 184 -9.37 -21.81 -11.44
N LEU A 185 -8.20 -22.15 -10.87
CA LEU A 185 -8.12 -22.98 -9.66
C LEU A 185 -8.71 -22.25 -8.44
N SER A 186 -8.39 -20.96 -8.28
CA SER A 186 -8.96 -20.13 -7.22
C SER A 186 -10.49 -20.11 -7.29
N ASN A 187 -11.05 -19.94 -8.50
CA ASN A 187 -12.50 -19.95 -8.70
C ASN A 187 -13.16 -21.32 -8.40
N ARG A 188 -12.42 -22.44 -8.53
CA ARG A 188 -12.91 -23.79 -8.20
C ARG A 188 -12.87 -24.10 -6.70
N LEU A 189 -11.98 -23.48 -5.95
CA LEU A 189 -11.82 -23.69 -4.50
C LEU A 189 -12.73 -22.77 -3.66
N GLY A 190 -13.66 -22.03 -4.28
CA GLY A 190 -14.59 -21.14 -3.58
C GLY A 190 -14.03 -19.76 -3.25
N THR A 191 -12.75 -19.49 -3.54
CA THR A 191 -12.15 -18.16 -3.50
C THR A 191 -12.40 -17.47 -4.84
N ARG A 192 -13.51 -16.75 -4.99
CA ARG A 192 -13.78 -15.98 -6.22
C ARG A 192 -12.69 -14.93 -6.43
N SER A 193 -11.73 -15.23 -7.30
CA SER A 193 -10.70 -14.29 -7.74
C SER A 193 -11.15 -13.64 -9.03
N MET A 194 -10.96 -12.32 -9.13
CA MET A 194 -11.30 -11.54 -10.32
C MET A 194 -10.67 -12.15 -11.58
N ASP A 195 -11.51 -12.59 -12.52
CA ASP A 195 -11.08 -12.90 -13.88
C ASP A 195 -11.00 -11.57 -14.64
N PRO A 196 -9.86 -11.21 -15.26
CA PRO A 196 -9.78 -10.01 -16.09
C PRO A 196 -10.55 -10.27 -17.39
N SER A 197 -11.88 -10.15 -17.37
CA SER A 197 -12.65 -10.15 -18.61
C SER A 197 -12.34 -8.86 -19.39
N PRO A 198 -12.20 -8.93 -20.72
CA PRO A 198 -11.86 -7.76 -21.54
C PRO A 198 -12.94 -6.66 -21.58
N ASN A 199 -14.13 -6.91 -21.01
CA ASN A 199 -15.30 -6.02 -21.06
C ASN A 199 -15.87 -5.63 -19.69
N ALA A 200 -15.21 -5.96 -18.57
CA ALA A 200 -15.68 -5.54 -17.25
C ALA A 200 -15.50 -4.02 -17.12
N SER A 201 -16.58 -3.30 -16.83
CA SER A 201 -16.49 -1.86 -16.60
C SER A 201 -15.59 -1.59 -15.39
N LEU A 202 -14.83 -0.48 -15.44
CA LEU A 202 -13.97 -0.04 -14.31
C LEU A 202 -14.77 -0.02 -12.98
N ALA A 203 -16.07 0.28 -13.04
CA ALA A 203 -17.01 0.27 -11.92
C ALA A 203 -17.28 -1.13 -11.32
N GLU A 204 -17.26 -2.20 -12.11
CA GLU A 204 -17.47 -3.58 -11.63
C GLU A 204 -16.21 -4.19 -11.03
N MET A 205 -15.03 -3.87 -11.57
CA MET A 205 -13.73 -4.25 -10.95
C MET A 205 -13.52 -3.59 -9.59
N LEU A 206 -14.07 -2.38 -9.38
CA LEU A 206 -13.96 -1.63 -8.12
C LEU A 206 -14.87 -2.15 -6.99
N ALA A 207 -15.83 -3.04 -7.29
CA ALA A 207 -16.93 -3.36 -6.37
C ALA A 207 -16.70 -4.57 -5.44
N ARG A 208 -15.68 -5.43 -5.64
CA ARG A 208 -15.70 -6.80 -5.09
C ARG A 208 -14.52 -7.30 -4.26
N VAL A 209 -13.48 -6.50 -4.04
CA VAL A 209 -12.47 -6.78 -3.00
C VAL A 209 -12.34 -5.55 -2.11
N ARG A 210 -13.13 -5.52 -1.03
CA ARG A 210 -12.93 -4.57 0.08
C ARG A 210 -12.28 -5.33 1.23
N CYS A 211 -11.18 -4.80 1.75
CA CYS A 211 -10.71 -5.17 3.07
C CYS A 211 -11.69 -4.58 4.10
N LEU A 212 -12.62 -5.39 4.60
CA LEU A 212 -13.51 -5.01 5.71
C LEU A 212 -12.94 -5.66 6.97
N ASN A 213 -12.64 -4.85 7.99
CA ASN A 213 -12.17 -5.31 9.30
C ASN A 213 -10.88 -6.15 9.27
N GLY A 214 -9.94 -5.87 8.36
CA GLY A 214 -8.69 -6.63 8.26
C GLY A 214 -8.84 -8.03 7.66
N GLN A 215 -10.00 -8.36 7.10
CA GLN A 215 -10.23 -9.56 6.30
C GLN A 215 -10.44 -9.16 4.83
N ILE A 216 -9.72 -9.82 3.93
CA ILE A 216 -9.96 -9.71 2.49
C ILE A 216 -11.16 -10.59 2.18
N LEU A 217 -12.34 -9.96 2.07
CA LEU A 217 -13.54 -10.65 1.62
C LEU A 217 -13.57 -10.59 0.09
N CYS A 218 -13.17 -11.69 -0.55
CA CYS A 218 -13.42 -11.96 -1.96
C CYS A 218 -14.87 -12.44 -2.11
N LYS A 219 -15.81 -11.59 -2.59
CA LYS A 219 -17.21 -11.97 -2.85
C LYS A 219 -17.49 -12.22 -4.34
#